data_AF-E0SRI3-F1
#
_entry.id   AF-E0SRI3-F1
#
_cell.length_a   1.000
_cell.length_b   1.000
_cell.length_c   1.000
_cell.angle_alpha   90.00
_cell.angle_beta   90.00
_cell.angle_gamma   90.00
#
_symmetry.space_group_name_H-M   'P 1'
#
loop_
_entity.id
_entity.type
_entity.pdbx_description
1 polymer ?
#
loop_
_entity_poly.entity_id
_entity_poly.type
_entity_poly.pdbx_seq_one_letter_code
_entity_poly.pdbx_strand_id
1 'polypeptide(L)'
;MSTTTPIPEVSELLATAFSNPQSAIVFIIQFLLGLALGYVAAKAFKYIIAMIIIIVIGTFLSIWSLGGSLSQVFETLRPMLDLARNFAIVLGIFTVTPIAIGFVIGVVIALFRK
;
A
#
# COMPACT_ATOMS: atom_id res chain seq x y z
N MET A 1 39.10 -6.03 2.74
CA MET A 1 38.59 -5.21 1.62
C MET A 1 37.09 -5.30 1.62
N SER A 2 36.40 -4.28 2.13
CA SER A 2 34.93 -4.25 2.15
C SER A 2 34.45 -3.91 0.75
N THR A 3 33.88 -4.88 0.03
CA THR A 3 33.21 -4.66 -1.25
C THR A 3 31.91 -3.91 -0.97
N THR A 4 31.93 -2.59 -1.08
CA THR A 4 30.72 -1.77 -1.10
C THR A 4 30.02 -2.02 -2.43
N THR A 5 29.06 -2.93 -2.45
CA THR A 5 28.19 -3.14 -3.61
C THR A 5 27.47 -1.82 -3.89
N PRO A 6 27.66 -1.18 -5.05
CA PRO A 6 26.95 0.03 -5.39
C PRO A 6 25.45 -0.31 -5.43
N ILE A 7 24.65 0.41 -4.65
CA ILE A 7 23.19 0.36 -4.82
C ILE A 7 22.94 0.92 -6.22
N PRO A 8 22.37 0.15 -7.16
CA PRO A 8 22.17 0.63 -8.52
C PRO A 8 21.29 1.88 -8.47
N GLU A 9 21.81 2.98 -9.00
CA GLU A 9 21.07 4.23 -9.06
C GLU A 9 19.86 4.07 -9.98
N VAL A 10 18.78 4.78 -9.67
CA VAL A 10 17.52 4.73 -10.45
C VAL A 10 17.78 5.03 -11.93
N SER A 11 18.79 5.86 -12.21
CA SER A 11 19.31 6.18 -13.55
C SER A 11 19.83 4.96 -14.32
N GLU A 12 20.60 4.07 -13.69
CA GLU A 12 21.15 2.86 -14.30
C GLU A 12 20.07 1.79 -14.56
N LEU A 13 19.10 1.68 -13.64
CA LEU A 13 17.94 0.81 -13.83
C LEU A 13 17.08 1.26 -15.02
N LEU A 14 16.91 2.57 -15.18
CA LEU A 14 16.21 3.14 -16.34
C LEU A 14 17.02 2.96 -17.63
N ALA A 15 18.33 3.21 -17.62
CA ALA A 15 19.19 3.03 -18.79
C ALA A 15 19.22 1.58 -19.29
N THR A 16 19.30 0.62 -18.36
CA THR A 16 19.26 -0.81 -18.66
C THR A 16 17.89 -1.21 -19.19
N ALA A 17 16.80 -0.68 -18.62
CA ALA A 17 15.44 -0.96 -19.09
C ALA A 17 15.19 -0.49 -20.53
N PHE A 18 15.78 0.64 -20.95
CA PHE A 18 15.64 1.16 -22.32
C PHE A 18 16.65 0.61 -23.33
N SER A 19 17.73 -0.03 -22.87
CA SER A 19 18.72 -0.69 -23.74
C SER A 19 18.22 -2.00 -24.37
N ASN A 20 17.22 -2.64 -23.78
CA ASN A 20 16.62 -3.88 -24.28
C ASN A 20 15.11 -3.69 -24.52
N PRO A 21 14.61 -3.86 -25.76
CA PRO A 21 13.21 -3.63 -26.10
C PRO A 21 12.24 -4.48 -25.27
N GLN A 22 12.64 -5.68 -24.83
CA GLN A 22 11.83 -6.53 -23.96
C GLN A 22 11.68 -5.94 -22.55
N SER A 23 12.74 -5.34 -22.01
CA SER A 23 12.71 -4.74 -20.68
C SER A 23 11.84 -3.47 -20.65
N ALA A 24 11.90 -2.67 -21.71
CA ALA A 24 11.03 -1.49 -21.87
C ALA A 24 9.54 -1.86 -21.92
N ILE A 25 9.17 -2.92 -22.65
CA ILE A 25 7.78 -3.40 -22.71
C ILE A 25 7.32 -3.89 -21.33
N VAL A 26 8.15 -4.66 -20.63
CA VAL A 26 7.83 -5.13 -19.27
C VAL A 26 7.65 -3.96 -18.32
N PHE A 27 8.49 -2.93 -18.40
CA PHE A 27 8.37 -1.71 -17.60
C PHE A 27 7.02 -1.01 -17.83
N ILE A 28 6.61 -0.84 -19.09
CA ILE A 28 5.33 -0.19 -19.44
C ILE A 28 4.16 -1.02 -18.91
N ILE A 29 4.19 -2.35 -19.10
CA ILE A 29 3.13 -3.23 -18.59
C ILE A 29 3.06 -3.15 -17.07
N GLN A 30 4.20 -3.24 -16.39
CA GLN A 30 4.31 -3.13 -14.94
C GLN A 30 3.75 -1.79 -14.44
N PHE A 31 4.11 -0.68 -15.10
CA PHE A 31 3.57 0.64 -14.78
C PHE A 31 2.04 0.70 -14.95
N LEU A 32 1.51 0.19 -16.07
CA LEU A 32 0.05 0.17 -16.33
C LEU A 32 -0.69 -0.71 -15.33
N LEU A 33 -0.13 -1.86 -14.97
CA LEU A 33 -0.68 -2.75 -13.94
C LEU A 33 -0.73 -2.03 -12.59
N GLY A 34 0.37 -1.37 -12.22
CA GLY A 34 0.45 -0.52 -11.06
C GLY A 34 -0.64 0.55 -11.06
N LEU A 35 -0.78 1.29 -12.16
CA LEU A 35 -1.77 2.34 -12.35
C LEU A 35 -3.20 1.84 -12.17
N ALA A 36 -3.55 0.74 -12.82
CA ALA A 36 -4.86 0.11 -12.70
C ALA A 36 -5.12 -0.33 -11.26
N LEU A 37 -4.13 -0.99 -10.63
CA LEU A 37 -4.23 -1.48 -9.26
C LEU A 37 -4.39 -0.33 -8.27
N GLY A 38 -3.62 0.76 -8.42
CA GLY A 38 -3.74 1.95 -7.58
C GLY A 38 -5.10 2.63 -7.70
N TYR A 39 -5.61 2.75 -8.94
CA TYR A 39 -6.92 3.33 -9.18
C TYR A 39 -8.06 2.52 -8.54
N VAL A 40 -8.02 1.19 -8.70
CA VAL A 40 -9.03 0.29 -8.11
C VAL A 40 -8.88 0.22 -6.59
N ALA A 41 -7.65 0.14 -6.08
CA ALA A 41 -7.38 0.08 -4.65
C ALA A 41 -7.89 1.33 -3.92
N ALA A 42 -7.69 2.52 -4.47
CA ALA A 42 -8.22 3.76 -3.90
C ALA A 42 -9.75 3.76 -3.80
N LYS A 43 -10.45 3.24 -4.82
CA LYS A 43 -11.91 3.07 -4.76
C LYS A 43 -12.33 2.03 -3.71
N ALA A 44 -11.62 0.91 -3.64
CA ALA A 44 -11.87 -0.14 -2.65
C ALA A 44 -11.63 0.36 -1.22
N PHE A 45 -10.68 1.28 -1.03
CA PHE A 45 -10.29 1.82 0.27
C PHE A 45 -11.46 2.46 1.02
N LYS A 46 -12.42 3.07 0.31
CA LYS A 46 -13.65 3.61 0.91
C LYS A 46 -14.45 2.54 1.66
N TYR A 47 -14.56 1.34 1.10
CA TYR A 47 -15.26 0.23 1.73
C TYR A 47 -14.48 -0.34 2.91
N ILE A 48 -13.15 -0.40 2.80
CA ILE A 48 -12.27 -0.82 3.90
C ILE A 48 -12.42 0.14 5.09
N ILE A 49 -12.42 1.47 4.86
CA ILE A 49 -12.64 2.46 5.93
C ILE A 49 -14.02 2.27 6.56
N ALA A 50 -15.08 2.12 5.75
CA ALA A 50 -16.43 1.92 6.26
C ALA A 50 -16.51 0.66 7.16
N MET A 51 -15.88 -0.43 6.73
CA MET A 51 -15.78 -1.67 7.51
C MET A 51 -15.04 -1.43 8.84
N ILE A 52 -13.89 -0.73 8.82
CA ILE A 52 -13.13 -0.41 10.04
C ILE A 52 -13.99 0.41 11.01
N ILE A 53 -14.71 1.42 10.53
CA ILE A 53 -15.59 2.25 11.39
C ILE A 53 -16.67 1.38 12.05
N ILE A 54 -17.33 0.51 11.29
CA ILE A 54 -18.37 -0.39 11.82
C ILE A 54 -17.78 -1.33 12.88
N ILE A 55 -16.59 -1.88 12.64
CA ILE A 55 -15.91 -2.76 13.59
C ILE A 55 -15.56 -2.00 14.87
N VAL A 56 -14.97 -0.81 14.76
CA VAL A 56 -14.62 0.02 15.93
C VAL A 56 -15.86 0.36 16.75
N ILE A 57 -16.95 0.73 16.10
CA ILE A 57 -18.24 0.98 16.76
C ILE A 57 -18.76 -0.29 17.44
N GLY A 58 -18.76 -1.43 16.75
CA GLY A 58 -19.21 -2.71 17.30
C GLY A 58 -18.39 -3.16 18.52
N THR A 59 -17.06 -3.05 18.45
CA THR A 59 -16.16 -3.35 19.56
C THR A 59 -16.39 -2.39 20.73
N PHE A 60 -16.56 -1.10 20.46
CA PHE A 60 -16.86 -0.11 21.50
C PHE A 60 -18.20 -0.40 22.20
N LEU A 61 -19.26 -0.70 21.44
CA LEU A 61 -20.55 -1.10 22.00
C LEU A 61 -20.45 -2.39 22.82
N SER A 62 -19.71 -3.39 22.33
CA SER A 62 -19.53 -4.66 23.03
C SER A 62 -18.82 -4.47 24.38
N ILE A 63 -17.78 -3.65 24.43
CA ILE A 63 -17.02 -3.38 25.65
C ILE A 63 -17.82 -2.52 26.62
N TRP A 64 -18.54 -1.49 26.13
CA TRP A 64 -19.43 -0.70 26.97
C TRP A 64 -20.56 -1.57 27.55
N SER A 65 -21.18 -2.43 26.74
CA SER A 65 -22.23 -3.35 27.22
C SER A 65 -21.78 -4.28 28.34
N LEU A 66 -20.47 -4.54 28.45
CA LEU A 66 -19.87 -5.39 29.49
C LEU A 66 -19.35 -4.57 30.70
N GLY A 67 -19.57 -3.26 30.72
CA GLY A 67 -19.04 -2.35 31.75
C GLY A 67 -17.53 -2.12 31.65
N GLY A 68 -16.93 -2.44 30.50
CA GLY A 68 -15.49 -2.31 30.26
C GLY A 68 -15.04 -0.87 30.02
N SER A 69 -13.72 -0.67 30.02
CA SER A 69 -13.10 0.65 29.86
C SER A 69 -12.52 0.85 28.46
N LEU A 70 -12.30 2.12 28.07
CA LEU A 70 -11.69 2.49 26.78
C LEU A 70 -10.32 1.81 26.54
N SER A 71 -9.56 1.51 27.61
CA SER A 71 -8.26 0.84 27.49
C SER A 71 -8.38 -0.55 26.85
N GLN A 72 -9.44 -1.30 27.16
CA GLN A 72 -9.70 -2.63 26.61
C GLN A 72 -10.07 -2.57 25.11
N VAL A 73 -10.69 -1.46 24.68
CA VAL A 73 -10.98 -1.21 23.26
C VAL A 73 -9.68 -1.08 22.47
N PHE A 74 -8.72 -0.30 22.98
CA PHE A 74 -7.42 -0.13 22.33
C PHE A 74 -6.60 -1.42 22.31
N GLU A 75 -6.64 -2.22 23.38
CA GLU A 75 -5.97 -3.53 23.40
C GLU A 75 -6.55 -4.50 22.37
N THR A 76 -7.87 -4.49 22.20
CA THR A 76 -8.57 -5.34 21.21
C THR A 76 -8.27 -4.94 19.77
N LEU A 77 -8.06 -3.63 19.52
CA LEU A 77 -7.78 -3.09 18.18
C LEU A 77 -6.29 -3.09 17.81
N ARG A 78 -5.39 -3.21 18.79
CA ARG A 78 -3.93 -3.22 18.60
C ARG A 78 -3.44 -4.21 17.52
N PRO A 79 -3.90 -5.48 17.52
CA PRO A 79 -3.48 -6.45 16.50
C PRO A 79 -3.88 -6.04 15.08
N MET A 80 -5.02 -5.38 14.89
CA MET A 80 -5.44 -4.88 13.58
C MET A 80 -4.53 -3.73 13.11
N LEU A 81 -4.09 -2.87 14.04
CA LEU A 81 -3.17 -1.78 13.73
C LEU A 81 -1.79 -2.30 13.33
N ASP A 82 -1.29 -3.31 14.03
CA ASP A 82 -0.03 -3.98 13.68
C ASP A 82 -0.14 -4.71 12.33
N LEU A 83 -1.27 -5.35 12.04
CA LEU A 83 -1.52 -5.96 10.74
C LEU A 83 -1.53 -4.93 9.62
N ALA A 84 -2.21 -3.79 9.81
CA ALA A 84 -2.24 -2.69 8.85
C ALA A 84 -0.83 -2.12 8.61
N ARG A 85 -0.04 -1.96 9.68
CA ARG A 85 1.36 -1.51 9.59
C ARG A 85 2.22 -2.50 8.81
N ASN A 86 2.12 -3.79 9.09
CA ASN A 86 2.87 -4.83 8.38
C ASN A 86 2.47 -4.89 6.90
N PHE A 87 1.18 -4.75 6.58
CA PHE A 87 0.72 -4.62 5.21
C PHE A 87 1.31 -3.39 4.52
N ALA A 88 1.37 -2.24 5.19
CA ALA A 88 1.97 -1.03 4.66
C ALA A 88 3.48 -1.19 4.39
N ILE A 89 4.22 -1.89 5.26
CA ILE A 89 5.64 -2.18 5.07
C ILE A 89 5.84 -3.12 3.87
N VAL A 90 5.07 -4.21 3.78
CA VAL A 90 5.14 -5.15 2.66
C VAL A 90 4.81 -4.42 1.35
N LEU A 91 3.73 -3.65 1.32
CA LEU A 91 3.40 -2.82 0.17
C LEU A 91 4.54 -1.86 -0.17
N GLY A 92 5.13 -1.20 0.82
CA GLY A 92 6.30 -0.32 0.69
C GLY A 92 7.51 -0.99 0.00
N ILE A 93 7.82 -2.23 0.38
CA ILE A 93 8.94 -2.99 -0.19
C ILE A 93 8.62 -3.48 -1.62
N PHE A 94 7.37 -3.87 -1.89
CA PHE A 94 6.96 -4.20 -3.27
C PHE A 94 6.85 -2.96 -4.17
N THR A 95 6.76 -1.77 -3.59
CA THR A 95 6.58 -0.48 -4.27
C THR A 95 7.89 0.29 -4.55
N VAL A 96 9.04 -0.37 -4.71
CA VAL A 96 10.26 0.29 -5.22
C VAL A 96 10.48 0.07 -6.73
N THR A 97 9.47 -0.46 -7.43
CA THR A 97 9.52 -0.91 -8.83
C THR A 97 8.63 -0.03 -9.75
N PRO A 98 8.67 -0.18 -11.09
CA PRO A 98 7.83 0.61 -12.01
C PRO A 98 6.33 0.51 -11.70
N ILE A 99 5.91 -0.63 -11.13
CA ILE A 99 4.56 -0.88 -10.62
C ILE A 99 4.16 0.13 -9.55
N ALA A 100 5.07 0.53 -8.69
CA ALA A 100 4.82 1.48 -7.63
C ALA A 100 4.50 2.88 -8.11
N ILE A 101 5.29 3.34 -9.08
CA ILE A 101 5.12 4.65 -9.69
C ILE A 101 3.73 4.69 -10.33
N GLY A 102 3.38 3.63 -11.06
CA GLY A 102 2.02 3.42 -11.56
C GLY A 102 0.98 3.48 -10.45
N PHE A 103 1.15 2.69 -9.38
CA PHE A 103 0.22 2.60 -8.25
C PHE A 103 -0.04 3.94 -7.58
N VAL A 104 1.02 4.69 -7.22
CA VAL A 104 0.89 5.99 -6.56
C VAL A 104 0.15 6.96 -7.47
N ILE A 105 0.50 7.04 -8.75
CA ILE A 105 -0.21 7.89 -9.72
C ILE A 105 -1.67 7.45 -9.86
N GLY A 106 -1.94 6.14 -9.89
CA GLY A 106 -3.29 5.58 -10.00
C GLY A 106 -4.17 5.95 -8.80
N VAL A 107 -3.60 5.87 -7.59
CA VAL A 107 -4.26 6.32 -6.36
C VAL A 107 -4.53 7.82 -6.41
N VAL A 108 -3.54 8.63 -6.79
CA VAL A 108 -3.70 10.10 -6.93
C VAL A 108 -4.83 10.42 -7.91
N ILE A 109 -4.82 9.81 -9.11
CA ILE A 109 -5.87 10.01 -10.11
C ILE A 109 -7.24 9.63 -9.57
N ALA A 110 -7.36 8.49 -8.86
CA ALA A 110 -8.63 8.07 -8.27
C ALA A 110 -9.12 9.01 -7.17
N LEU A 111 -8.22 9.59 -6.38
CA LEU A 111 -8.57 10.55 -5.33
C LEU A 111 -9.05 11.89 -5.90
N PHE A 112 -8.44 12.37 -6.98
CA PHE A 112 -8.82 13.64 -7.61
C PHE A 112 -10.01 13.50 -8.57
N ARG A 113 -10.25 12.31 -9.11
CA ARG A 113 -11.39 12.04 -10.00
C ARG A 113 -12.57 11.54 -9.17
N LYS A 114 -13.34 12.51 -8.65
CA LYS A 114 -14.55 12.32 -7.83
C LYS A 114 -15.59 11.40 -8.47
#